data_AF-A0A8D8RNI2-F1
#
_entry.id   AF-A0A8D8RNI2-F1
#
_cell.length_a   1.000
_cell.length_b   1.000
_cell.length_c   1.000
_cell.angle_alpha   90.00
_cell.angle_beta   90.00
_cell.angle_gamma   90.00
#
_symmetry.space_group_name_H-M   'P 1'
#
loop_
_entity.id
_entity.type
_entity.pdbx_description
1 polymer ?
#
loop_
_entity_poly.entity_id
_entity_poly.type
_entity_poly.pdbx_seq_one_letter_code
_entity_poly.pdbx_strand_id
1 'polypeptide(L)'
;MKIFNVLTKNPSLFDAAATFLNRDATHEDIASAGNKCLVALYGGGEDDSLHALRYKTFVRSAASAKVHLARLPPTEEAAAQHSYRTFHQVQKWLGVNLEPTNWGWKSSHQGLIPVMSTKEPVR
;
A
#
# COMPACT_ATOMS: atom_id res chain seq x y z
N MET A 1 -8.39 -9.46 -15.31
CA MET A 1 -7.39 -8.70 -14.51
C MET A 1 -7.14 -9.46 -13.20
N LYS A 2 -5.89 -9.68 -12.78
CA LYS A 2 -5.58 -10.43 -11.53
C LYS A 2 -6.19 -9.81 -10.28
N ILE A 3 -6.31 -8.48 -10.22
CA ILE A 3 -6.83 -7.78 -9.04
C ILE A 3 -8.32 -8.00 -8.80
N PHE A 4 -9.14 -8.05 -9.85
CA PHE A 4 -10.57 -8.38 -9.71
C PHE A 4 -10.74 -9.79 -9.11
N ASN A 5 -9.93 -10.76 -9.53
CA ASN A 5 -9.96 -12.10 -8.96
C ASN A 5 -9.54 -12.12 -7.48
N VAL A 6 -8.61 -11.27 -7.07
CA VAL A 6 -8.19 -11.13 -5.67
C VAL A 6 -9.34 -10.54 -4.85
N LEU A 7 -9.99 -9.48 -5.33
CA LEU A 7 -11.14 -8.86 -4.64
C LEU A 7 -12.32 -9.83 -4.51
N THR A 8 -12.66 -10.56 -5.57
CA THR A 8 -13.79 -11.52 -5.54
C THR A 8 -13.55 -12.70 -4.58
N LYS A 9 -12.29 -13.04 -4.31
CA LYS A 9 -11.92 -14.17 -3.44
C LYS A 9 -11.73 -13.78 -1.98
N ASN A 10 -11.63 -12.49 -1.69
CA ASN A 10 -11.35 -11.98 -0.35
C ASN A 10 -12.41 -10.93 0.01
N PRO A 11 -13.57 -11.34 0.54
CA PRO A 11 -14.64 -10.42 0.90
C PRO A 11 -14.21 -9.30 1.86
N SER A 12 -13.25 -9.60 2.75
CA SER A 12 -12.67 -8.62 3.68
C SER A 12 -11.95 -7.44 2.99
N LEU A 13 -11.61 -7.57 1.69
CA LEU A 13 -11.05 -6.45 0.92
C LEU A 13 -12.11 -5.41 0.53
N PHE A 14 -13.39 -5.76 0.54
CA PHE A 14 -14.46 -4.76 0.37
C PHE A 14 -14.52 -3.82 1.56
N ASP A 15 -14.37 -4.34 2.78
CA ASP A 15 -14.33 -3.53 4.01
C ASP A 15 -13.09 -2.62 4.00
N ALA A 16 -11.93 -3.17 3.63
CA ALA A 16 -10.71 -2.37 3.48
C ALA A 16 -10.87 -1.27 2.42
N ALA A 17 -11.52 -1.56 1.28
CA ALA A 17 -11.79 -0.56 0.26
C ALA A 17 -12.79 0.51 0.74
N ALA A 18 -13.80 0.12 1.51
CA ALA A 18 -14.78 1.04 2.09
C ALA A 18 -14.13 2.04 3.05
N THR A 19 -13.05 1.66 3.75
CA THR A 19 -12.26 2.59 4.59
C THR A 19 -11.76 3.80 3.80
N PHE A 20 -11.39 3.64 2.52
CA PHE A 20 -10.90 4.75 1.69
C PHE A 20 -12.00 5.75 1.30
N LEU A 21 -13.27 5.35 1.40
CA LEU A 21 -14.42 6.22 1.15
C LEU A 21 -14.79 7.03 2.40
N ASN A 22 -14.43 6.57 3.60
CA ASN A 22 -14.70 7.27 4.85
C ASN A 22 -13.76 8.47 5.02
N ARG A 23 -14.31 9.68 5.00
CA ARG A 23 -13.51 10.91 5.15
C ARG A 23 -12.86 11.07 6.53
N ASP A 24 -13.44 10.42 7.54
CA ASP A 24 -12.99 10.49 8.93
C ASP A 24 -12.02 9.34 9.28
N ALA A 25 -11.61 8.55 8.28
CA ALA A 25 -10.62 7.50 8.46
C ALA A 25 -9.28 8.09 8.93
N THR A 26 -8.71 7.47 9.94
CA THR A 26 -7.40 7.86 10.48
C THR A 26 -6.27 7.38 9.58
N HIS A 27 -5.05 7.87 9.81
CA HIS A 27 -3.85 7.34 9.14
C HIS A 27 -3.68 5.85 9.41
N GLU A 28 -3.91 5.42 10.65
CA GLU A 28 -3.82 4.03 11.05
C GLU A 28 -4.84 3.16 10.28
N ASP A 29 -6.08 3.63 10.14
CA ASP A 29 -7.12 2.92 9.39
C ASP A 29 -6.71 2.74 7.91
N ILE A 30 -6.25 3.82 7.27
CA ILE A 30 -5.85 3.81 5.86
C ILE A 30 -4.59 2.95 5.64
N ALA A 31 -3.61 3.03 6.53
CA ALA A 31 -2.42 2.19 6.47
C ALA A 31 -2.76 0.71 6.65
N SER A 32 -3.62 0.38 7.62
CA SER A 32 -4.08 -0.98 7.89
C SER A 32 -4.87 -1.56 6.72
N ALA A 33 -5.84 -0.81 6.20
CA ALA A 33 -6.65 -1.23 5.05
C ALA A 33 -5.79 -1.42 3.79
N GLY A 34 -4.88 -0.48 3.51
CA GLY A 34 -3.95 -0.58 2.39
C GLY A 34 -2.99 -1.76 2.52
N ASN A 35 -2.48 -2.03 3.72
CA ASN A 35 -1.64 -3.18 4.02
C ASN A 35 -2.38 -4.50 3.76
N LYS A 36 -3.62 -4.65 4.25
CA LYS A 36 -4.47 -5.83 3.99
C LYS A 36 -4.67 -6.08 2.49
N CYS A 37 -4.97 -5.03 1.73
CA CYS A 37 -5.09 -5.11 0.26
C CYS A 37 -3.80 -5.60 -0.41
N LEU A 38 -2.64 -5.09 0.02
CA LEU A 38 -1.36 -5.48 -0.55
C LEU A 38 -0.95 -6.90 -0.15
N VAL A 39 -1.16 -7.31 1.11
CA VAL A 39 -0.92 -8.69 1.56
C VAL A 39 -1.70 -9.67 0.69
N ALA A 40 -3.00 -9.45 0.49
CA ALA A 40 -3.82 -10.28 -0.37
C ALA A 40 -3.35 -10.26 -1.84
N LEU A 41 -2.94 -9.10 -2.37
CA LEU A 41 -2.41 -8.96 -3.73
C LEU A 41 -1.13 -9.79 -3.95
N TYR A 42 -0.27 -9.87 -2.93
CA TYR A 42 0.94 -10.68 -2.95
C TYR A 42 0.72 -12.14 -2.49
N GLY A 43 -0.54 -12.54 -2.28
CA GLY A 43 -0.93 -13.91 -1.99
C GLY A 43 -0.66 -14.35 -0.55
N GLY A 44 -0.60 -13.41 0.40
CA GLY A 44 -0.61 -13.70 1.82
C GLY A 44 -2.02 -13.89 2.39
N GLY A 45 -2.10 -14.51 3.56
CA GLY A 45 -3.31 -14.64 4.37
C GLY A 45 -3.54 -13.47 5.31
N GLU A 46 -4.57 -13.55 6.16
CA GLU A 46 -4.95 -12.47 7.08
C GLU A 46 -3.87 -12.15 8.13
N ASP A 47 -3.13 -13.17 8.58
CA ASP A 47 -2.07 -13.04 9.58
C ASP A 47 -0.68 -12.78 8.97
N ASP A 48 -0.58 -12.73 7.64
CA ASP A 48 0.69 -12.47 6.96
C ASP A 48 1.04 -10.97 6.96
N SER A 49 2.30 -10.66 7.24
CA SER A 49 2.83 -9.30 7.09
C SER A 49 3.53 -9.11 5.75
N LEU A 50 3.58 -7.87 5.25
CA LEU A 50 4.34 -7.56 4.04
C LEU A 50 5.83 -7.86 4.23
N HIS A 51 6.36 -7.67 5.44
CA HIS A 51 7.74 -8.05 5.76
C HIS A 51 7.99 -9.57 5.61
N ALA A 52 7.08 -10.42 6.14
CA ALA A 52 7.19 -11.86 6.02
C ALA A 52 7.07 -12.31 4.55
N LEU A 53 6.11 -11.77 3.81
CA LEU A 53 5.93 -12.05 2.38
C LEU A 53 7.15 -11.60 1.56
N ARG A 54 7.73 -10.44 1.90
CA ARG A 54 8.92 -9.91 1.23
C ARG A 54 10.12 -10.81 1.45
N TYR A 55 10.37 -11.24 2.69
CA TYR A 55 11.44 -12.19 3.01
C TYR A 55 11.25 -13.53 2.29
N LYS A 56 10.05 -14.13 2.37
CA LYS A 56 9.71 -15.39 1.69
C LYS A 56 9.91 -15.30 0.17
N THR A 57 9.51 -14.19 -0.44
CA THR A 57 9.67 -13.94 -1.88
C THR A 57 11.15 -13.78 -2.24
N PHE A 58 11.92 -13.07 -1.42
CA PHE A 58 13.35 -12.90 -1.60
C PHE A 58 14.10 -14.23 -1.53
N VAL A 59 13.91 -15.02 -0.46
CA VAL A 59 14.57 -16.33 -0.29
C VAL A 59 14.29 -17.25 -1.47
N ARG A 60 13.02 -17.35 -1.88
CA ARG A 60 12.63 -18.12 -3.07
C ARG A 60 13.32 -17.61 -4.33
N SER A 61 13.43 -16.31 -4.50
CA SER A 61 14.07 -15.71 -5.66
C SER A 61 15.59 -15.87 -5.66
N ALA A 62 16.23 -15.87 -4.49
CA ALA A 62 17.68 -16.04 -4.35
C ALA A 62 18.11 -17.49 -4.65
N ALA A 63 17.23 -18.47 -4.40
CA ALA A 63 17.44 -19.87 -4.77
C ALA A 63 17.24 -20.16 -6.27
N SER A 64 16.78 -19.19 -7.05
CA SER A 64 16.57 -19.31 -8.50
C SER A 64 17.82 -18.90 -9.28
N ALA A 65 18.02 -19.49 -10.47
CA ALA A 65 19.10 -19.10 -11.39
C ALA A 65 19.04 -17.62 -11.82
N LYS A 66 17.86 -17.00 -11.72
CA LYS A 66 17.67 -15.56 -11.92
C LYS A 66 16.92 -14.96 -10.75
N VAL A 67 17.51 -13.93 -10.14
CA VAL A 67 16.89 -13.16 -9.07
C VAL A 67 15.98 -12.09 -9.68
N HIS A 68 14.71 -12.08 -9.28
CA HIS A 68 13.69 -11.16 -9.76
C HIS A 68 13.23 -10.22 -8.63
N LEU A 69 14.08 -9.27 -8.25
CA LEU A 69 13.80 -8.31 -7.17
C LEU A 69 12.54 -7.45 -7.40
N ALA A 70 12.16 -7.23 -8.66
CA ALA A 70 10.94 -6.48 -9.01
C ALA A 70 9.63 -7.17 -8.57
N ARG A 71 9.68 -8.44 -8.15
CA ARG A 71 8.51 -9.18 -7.63
C ARG A 71 8.33 -9.05 -6.13
N LEU A 72 9.25 -8.38 -5.44
CA LEU A 72 9.16 -8.21 -4.01
C LEU A 72 7.94 -7.33 -3.66
N PRO A 73 7.12 -7.73 -2.67
CA PRO A 73 6.16 -6.84 -2.04
C PRO A 73 6.82 -5.53 -1.58
N PRO A 74 6.11 -4.40 -1.56
CA PRO A 74 6.63 -3.17 -0.97
C PRO A 74 6.95 -3.37 0.52
N THR A 75 7.75 -2.48 1.11
CA THR A 75 7.85 -2.41 2.58
C THR A 75 6.55 -1.85 3.16
N GLU A 76 6.28 -2.10 4.43
CA GLU A 76 5.07 -1.60 5.10
C GLU A 76 5.01 -0.07 5.09
N GLU A 77 6.15 0.60 5.22
CA GLU A 77 6.20 2.06 5.17
C GLU A 77 5.88 2.59 3.77
N ALA A 78 6.43 1.97 2.72
CA ALA A 78 6.13 2.36 1.35
C ALA A 78 4.66 2.06 1.00
N ALA A 79 4.13 0.96 1.51
CA ALA A 79 2.72 0.59 1.41
C ALA A 79 1.81 1.63 2.09
N ALA A 80 2.13 2.05 3.32
CA ALA A 80 1.38 3.08 4.04
C ALA A 80 1.39 4.42 3.28
N GLN A 81 2.57 4.88 2.83
CA GLN A 81 2.67 6.13 2.07
C GLN A 81 1.90 6.08 0.74
N HIS A 82 1.94 4.94 0.03
CA HIS A 82 1.10 4.74 -1.14
C HIS A 82 -0.40 4.81 -0.80
N SER A 83 -0.80 4.17 0.29
CA SER A 83 -2.19 4.16 0.76
C SER A 83 -2.69 5.56 1.10
N TYR A 84 -1.88 6.39 1.75
CA TYR A 84 -2.23 7.79 2.03
C TYR A 84 -2.48 8.59 0.75
N ARG A 85 -1.64 8.44 -0.26
CA ARG A 85 -1.85 9.12 -1.55
C ARG A 85 -3.11 8.65 -2.26
N THR A 86 -3.36 7.34 -2.23
CA THR A 86 -4.59 6.75 -2.80
C THR A 86 -5.82 7.29 -2.07
N PHE A 87 -5.79 7.37 -0.74
CA PHE A 87 -6.87 7.98 0.04
C PHE A 87 -7.10 9.44 -0.33
N HIS A 88 -6.03 10.25 -0.36
CA HIS A 88 -6.10 11.66 -0.77
C HIS A 88 -6.77 11.82 -2.15
N GLN A 89 -6.39 10.97 -3.11
CA GLN A 89 -6.94 10.99 -4.46
C GLN A 89 -8.42 10.59 -4.49
N VAL A 90 -8.81 9.54 -3.76
CA VAL A 90 -10.23 9.12 -3.64
C VAL A 90 -11.07 10.23 -3.01
N GLN A 91 -10.59 10.83 -1.92
CA GLN A 91 -11.29 11.92 -1.25
C GLN A 91 -11.43 13.15 -2.16
N LYS A 92 -10.42 13.45 -2.98
CA LYS A 92 -10.50 14.51 -3.98
C LYS A 92 -11.58 14.24 -5.04
N TRP A 93 -11.73 13.00 -5.49
CA TRP A 93 -12.81 12.60 -6.40
C TRP A 93 -14.19 12.72 -5.78
N LEU A 94 -14.30 12.53 -4.47
CA LEU A 94 -15.54 12.73 -3.71
C LEU A 94 -15.82 14.21 -3.40
N GLY A 95 -15.01 15.15 -3.90
CA GLY A 95 -15.17 16.58 -3.65
C GLY A 95 -14.65 17.04 -2.29
N VAL A 96 -13.94 16.18 -1.55
CA VAL A 96 -13.31 16.53 -0.28
C VAL A 96 -11.93 17.13 -0.52
N ASN A 97 -11.68 18.30 0.06
CA ASN A 97 -10.37 18.94 -0.04
C ASN A 97 -9.54 18.66 1.21
N LEU A 98 -8.63 17.69 1.11
CA LEU A 98 -7.65 17.37 2.16
C LEU A 98 -6.30 18.00 1.83
N GLU A 99 -5.57 18.42 2.87
CA GLU A 99 -4.19 18.90 2.75
C GLU A 99 -3.26 17.78 2.26
N PRO A 100 -2.72 17.85 1.02
CA PRO A 100 -1.97 16.75 0.42
C PRO A 100 -0.72 16.35 1.22
N THR A 101 -0.07 17.32 1.87
CA THR A 101 1.14 17.10 2.66
C THR A 101 0.91 16.22 3.90
N ASN A 102 -0.34 16.13 4.37
CA ASN A 102 -0.69 15.20 5.43
C ASN A 102 -0.90 13.77 4.90
N TRP A 103 -1.01 13.57 3.58
CA TRP A 103 -1.42 12.31 2.97
C TRP A 103 -0.41 11.79 1.94
N GLY A 104 0.85 11.71 2.34
CA GLY A 104 1.91 11.03 1.58
C GLY A 104 2.42 11.80 0.37
N TRP A 105 2.14 13.10 0.28
CA TRP A 105 2.75 14.04 -0.65
C TRP A 105 3.71 14.98 0.09
N LYS A 106 4.67 15.55 -0.63
CA LYS A 106 5.47 16.68 -0.17
C LYS A 106 5.47 17.78 -1.23
N SER A 107 5.51 19.03 -0.78
CA SER A 107 5.60 20.19 -1.67
C SER A 107 7.01 20.34 -2.24
N SER A 108 7.08 20.72 -3.50
CA SER A 108 8.31 21.06 -4.20
C SER A 108 8.07 22.25 -5.14
N HIS A 109 9.14 22.86 -5.66
CA HIS A 109 9.03 23.93 -6.66
C HIS A 109 8.30 23.49 -7.95
N GLN A 110 8.23 22.19 -8.22
CA GLN A 110 7.55 21.61 -9.38
C GLN A 110 6.12 21.11 -9.05
N GLY A 111 5.62 21.40 -7.84
CA GLY A 111 4.33 20.92 -7.36
C GLY A 111 4.45 19.78 -6.34
N LEU A 112 3.42 18.94 -6.27
CA LEU A 112 3.36 17.82 -5.32
C LEU A 112 4.16 16.63 -5.85
N ILE A 113 5.09 16.13 -5.04
CA ILE A 113 5.85 14.90 -5.33
C ILE A 113 5.57 13.85 -4.25
N PRO A 114 5.56 12.56 -4.59
CA PRO A 114 5.21 11.50 -3.64
C PRO A 114 6.30 11.31 -2.58
N VAL A 115 5.88 11.06 -1.35
CA VAL A 115 6.76 10.54 -0.29
C VAL A 115 6.86 9.03 -0.47
N MET A 116 8.04 8.52 -0.82
CA MET A 116 8.21 7.09 -1.13
C MET A 116 8.36 6.23 0.13
N SER A 117 9.07 6.75 1.13
CA SER A 117 9.29 6.15 2.46
C SER A 117 9.70 7.27 3.41
N THR A 118 9.35 7.15 4.69
CA THR A 118 9.84 8.02 5.77
C THR A 118 11.04 7.44 6.50
N LYS A 119 11.31 6.14 6.32
CA LYS A 119 12.51 5.48 6.85
C LYS A 119 13.66 5.59 5.87
N GLU A 120 14.86 5.76 6.41
CA GLU A 120 16.09 5.71 5.63
C GLU A 120 16.28 4.33 4.97
N PRO A 121 16.96 4.26 3.81
CA PRO A 121 17.37 2.99 3.25
C PRO A 121 18.19 2.21 4.27
N VAL A 122 17.86 0.92 4.44
CA VAL A 122 18.70 0.02 5.24
C VAL A 122 20.06 -0.09 4.52
N ARG A 123 21.13 0.30 5.21
CA ARG A 123 22.52 0.16 4.74
C ARG A 123 23.00 -1.27 4.84
#